data_AF-A0A2S6PH98-F1
#
_entry.id   AF-A0A2S6PH98-F1
#
_cell.length_a   1.000
_cell.length_b   1.000
_cell.length_c   1.000
_cell.angle_alpha   90.00
_cell.angle_beta   90.00
_cell.angle_gamma   90.00
#
_symmetry.space_group_name_H-M   'P 1'
#
loop_
_entity.id
_entity.type
_entity.pdbx_description
1 polymer ?
#
loop_
_entity_poly.entity_id
_entity_poly.type
_entity_poly.pdbx_seq_one_letter_code
_entity_poly.pdbx_strand_id
1 'polypeptide(L)'
;MAGRPHSPLFRRKRVASGLAAGLATALGACVLLACSAASGSPADAGSEQPTKAADVVMPTAGMEFDYQIGGGYTPPDGVRAVSRDREDEPAPGLYNVCYVNAFQTQPGALEWWQDTHPDLLLRDDDGEPIIDEGWDEVLLDTSTEARRSQLAEIVGEWIDGCADSGFQAVEPDNLDSFERSKGKLTVDHNAAFAEALAARAHGAGLAIGQKNTTDLLDRHATIGFDFAVTEECAQYDECGAYADAYDDRVFAIEYEGEGDVSFDESCSAWGDRVSLVLRDLDVLPAGEKGHVYRTC
;
A
#
# COMPACT_ATOMS: atom_id res chain seq x y z
N MET A 1 -16.36 -24.06 17.81
CA MET A 1 -15.56 -23.02 17.14
C MET A 1 -16.47 -22.50 16.05
N ALA A 2 -17.12 -21.37 16.30
CA ALA A 2 -18.03 -20.78 15.33
C ALA A 2 -17.17 -20.25 14.18
N GLY A 3 -17.34 -20.83 12.98
CA GLY A 3 -16.73 -20.29 11.78
C GLY A 3 -17.20 -18.85 11.60
N ARG A 4 -16.26 -17.94 11.36
CA ARG A 4 -16.61 -16.60 10.88
C ARG A 4 -17.47 -16.78 9.61
N PRO A 5 -18.63 -16.13 9.51
CA PRO A 5 -19.41 -16.16 8.27
C PRO A 5 -18.54 -15.61 7.14
N HIS A 6 -18.60 -16.24 5.95
CA HIS A 6 -17.96 -15.75 4.72
C HIS A 6 -18.11 -14.23 4.60
N SER A 7 -17.00 -13.50 4.54
CA SER A 7 -16.98 -12.04 4.48
C SER A 7 -17.70 -11.59 3.19
N PRO A 8 -18.88 -10.97 3.26
CA PRO A 8 -19.63 -10.56 2.07
C PRO A 8 -19.09 -9.24 1.48
N LEU A 9 -17.89 -8.81 1.87
CA LEU A 9 -17.46 -7.41 1.84
C LEU A 9 -16.64 -6.99 0.62
N PHE A 10 -16.11 -7.93 -0.18
CA PHE A 10 -15.39 -7.57 -1.40
C PHE A 10 -16.29 -7.43 -2.65
N ARG A 11 -17.63 -7.42 -2.50
CA ARG A 11 -18.55 -7.26 -3.65
C ARG A 11 -18.63 -5.81 -4.16
N ARG A 12 -17.54 -5.30 -4.74
CA ARG A 12 -17.58 -4.10 -5.58
C ARG A 12 -18.42 -4.42 -6.83
N LYS A 13 -19.48 -3.63 -7.07
CA LYS A 13 -20.27 -3.71 -8.31
C LYS A 13 -19.45 -3.09 -9.44
N ARG A 14 -19.21 -3.85 -10.51
CA ARG A 14 -18.59 -3.37 -11.76
C ARG A 14 -19.27 -2.07 -12.24
N VAL A 15 -18.58 -0.93 -12.14
CA VAL A 15 -19.00 0.33 -12.77
C VAL A 15 -18.17 0.51 -14.03
N ALA A 16 -18.84 0.45 -15.18
CA ALA A 16 -18.21 0.73 -16.47
C ALA A 16 -18.00 2.25 -16.61
N SER A 17 -16.77 2.72 -16.50
CA SER A 17 -16.40 4.12 -16.72
C SER A 17 -16.12 4.38 -18.20
N GLY A 18 -16.96 5.20 -18.83
CA GLY A 18 -16.80 5.64 -20.21
C GLY A 18 -15.81 6.81 -20.32
N LEU A 19 -14.82 6.66 -21.21
CA LEU A 19 -13.85 7.70 -21.54
C LEU A 19 -14.51 8.91 -22.23
N ALA A 20 -14.21 10.11 -21.75
CA ALA A 20 -14.34 11.35 -22.52
C ALA A 20 -13.03 12.16 -22.43
N ALA A 21 -12.23 12.09 -23.50
CA ALA A 21 -11.00 12.85 -23.66
C ALA A 21 -11.30 14.30 -24.06
N GLY A 22 -10.81 15.26 -23.25
CA GLY A 22 -10.80 16.70 -23.57
C GLY A 22 -9.37 17.18 -23.82
N LEU A 23 -9.13 17.69 -25.05
CA LEU A 23 -7.87 18.34 -25.44
C LEU A 23 -7.60 19.61 -24.64
N ALA A 24 -6.35 19.82 -24.20
CA ALA A 24 -5.83 21.15 -23.90
C ALA A 24 -4.39 21.32 -24.41
N THR A 25 -4.21 22.40 -25.16
CA THR A 25 -3.03 22.82 -25.92
C THR A 25 -1.94 23.44 -25.05
N ALA A 26 -0.68 23.11 -25.38
CA ALA A 26 0.53 23.71 -24.85
C ALA A 26 0.75 25.17 -25.31
N LEU A 27 1.32 25.99 -24.43
CA LEU A 27 2.11 27.16 -24.79
C LEU A 27 3.10 27.47 -23.66
N GLY A 28 4.40 27.36 -23.97
CA GLY A 28 5.48 27.75 -23.09
C GLY A 28 5.85 29.23 -23.21
N ALA A 29 6.60 29.71 -22.23
CA ALA A 29 7.57 30.80 -22.39
C ALA A 29 8.61 30.75 -21.27
N CYS A 30 9.87 30.62 -21.67
CA CYS A 30 11.05 30.79 -20.83
C CYS A 30 11.25 32.27 -20.47
N VAL A 31 11.70 32.57 -19.25
CA VAL A 31 12.53 33.74 -18.98
C VAL A 31 13.62 33.36 -17.97
N LEU A 32 14.86 33.34 -18.47
CA LEU A 32 16.10 33.31 -17.68
C LEU A 32 16.37 34.71 -17.13
N LEU A 33 16.64 34.83 -15.84
CA LEU A 33 17.26 36.02 -15.24
C LEU A 33 18.28 35.57 -14.20
N ALA A 34 19.55 35.69 -14.58
CA ALA A 34 20.71 35.55 -13.74
C ALA A 34 20.98 36.86 -12.99
N CYS A 35 21.34 36.78 -11.70
CA CYS A 35 21.98 37.87 -10.96
C CYS A 35 22.98 37.31 -9.94
N SER A 36 24.26 37.51 -10.28
CA SER A 36 25.41 37.94 -9.48
C SER A 36 25.62 37.52 -8.03
N ALA A 37 26.84 37.02 -7.82
CA ALA A 37 27.50 36.70 -6.56
C ALA A 37 27.64 37.90 -5.60
N ALA A 38 27.51 37.61 -4.31
CA ALA A 38 28.06 38.40 -3.22
C ALA A 38 28.87 37.47 -2.31
N SER A 39 30.16 37.74 -2.22
CA SER A 39 31.10 37.08 -1.33
C SER A 39 30.81 37.44 0.12
N GLY A 40 30.45 36.45 0.92
CA GLY A 40 30.43 36.53 2.37
C GLY A 40 30.83 35.18 2.94
N SER A 41 31.98 35.11 3.61
CA SER A 41 32.33 33.96 4.45
C SER A 41 31.53 34.01 5.74
N PRO A 42 30.98 32.88 6.18
CA PRO A 42 31.01 32.55 7.59
C PRO A 42 31.57 31.16 7.86
N ALA A 43 32.15 31.08 9.06
CA ALA A 43 32.52 29.94 9.88
C ALA A 43 32.19 28.51 9.40
N ASP A 44 33.20 27.67 9.57
CA ASP A 44 33.21 26.21 9.57
C ASP A 44 32.17 25.67 10.58
N ALA A 45 30.93 25.53 10.14
CA ALA A 45 29.95 24.63 10.72
C ALA A 45 30.01 23.37 9.86
N GLY A 46 30.34 22.22 10.48
CA GLY A 46 30.33 20.93 9.81
C GLY A 46 28.95 20.69 9.22
N SER A 47 28.80 20.97 7.94
CA SER A 47 27.67 20.55 7.15
C SER A 47 27.80 19.04 7.01
N GLU A 48 27.05 18.29 7.81
CA GLU A 48 26.68 16.94 7.39
C GLU A 48 26.07 17.10 6.00
N GLN A 49 26.81 16.63 5.00
CA GLN A 49 26.28 16.56 3.65
C GLN A 49 24.99 15.74 3.72
N PRO A 50 23.92 16.15 3.03
CA PRO A 50 22.76 15.28 2.90
C PRO A 50 23.29 13.95 2.37
N THR A 51 23.08 12.88 3.14
CA THR A 51 23.29 11.52 2.64
C THR A 51 22.53 11.44 1.33
N LYS A 52 23.23 11.11 0.23
CA LYS A 52 22.59 10.88 -1.05
C LYS A 52 21.45 9.89 -0.76
N ALA A 53 20.20 10.29 -1.02
CA ALA A 53 19.06 9.39 -0.90
C ALA A 53 19.44 8.07 -1.59
N ALA A 54 19.31 6.96 -0.87
CA ALA A 54 19.57 5.66 -1.45
C ALA A 54 18.69 5.54 -2.71
N ASP A 55 19.27 5.06 -3.81
CA ASP A 55 18.49 4.91 -5.03
C ASP A 55 17.38 3.88 -4.75
N VAL A 56 16.11 4.28 -4.94
CA VAL A 56 14.94 3.41 -4.71
C VAL A 56 15.08 2.14 -5.55
N VAL A 57 15.04 0.98 -4.90
CA VAL A 57 15.13 -0.31 -5.56
C VAL A 57 13.72 -0.78 -5.92
N MET A 58 13.43 -0.89 -7.21
CA MET A 58 12.12 -1.33 -7.70
C MET A 58 11.99 -2.86 -7.67
N PRO A 59 10.77 -3.41 -7.46
CA PRO A 59 10.54 -4.82 -7.69
C PRO A 59 10.64 -5.13 -9.19
N THR A 60 11.03 -6.36 -9.53
CA THR A 60 11.05 -6.83 -10.92
C THR A 60 9.78 -7.62 -11.21
N ALA A 61 9.19 -7.46 -12.40
CA ALA A 61 8.04 -8.26 -12.83
C ALA A 61 8.31 -9.77 -12.75
N GLY A 62 7.28 -10.54 -12.41
CA GLY A 62 7.30 -12.00 -12.31
C GLY A 62 8.13 -12.56 -11.14
N MET A 63 8.43 -11.74 -10.11
CA MET A 63 9.05 -12.23 -8.87
C MET A 63 8.10 -13.18 -8.15
N GLU A 64 8.47 -14.47 -8.05
CA GLU A 64 7.72 -15.40 -7.21
C GLU A 64 7.60 -14.83 -5.79
N PHE A 65 6.35 -14.71 -5.33
CA PHE A 65 5.96 -13.87 -4.21
C PHE A 65 5.31 -14.70 -3.11
N ASP A 66 5.60 -14.34 -1.85
CA ASP A 66 4.92 -14.90 -0.69
C ASP A 66 4.37 -13.79 0.22
N TYR A 67 3.10 -13.90 0.60
CA TYR A 67 2.39 -12.92 1.41
C TYR A 67 2.34 -13.41 2.86
N GLN A 68 3.23 -12.88 3.71
CA GLN A 68 3.51 -13.35 5.06
C GLN A 68 3.15 -12.29 6.12
N ILE A 69 2.05 -11.56 5.92
CA ILE A 69 1.60 -10.52 6.87
C ILE A 69 1.00 -11.10 8.16
N GLY A 70 0.53 -12.35 8.15
CA GLY A 70 0.09 -13.07 9.35
C GLY A 70 1.23 -13.62 10.22
N GLY A 71 2.48 -13.37 9.82
CA GLY A 71 3.69 -13.77 10.52
C GLY A 71 4.71 -14.41 9.58
N GLY A 72 5.97 -13.99 9.70
CA GLY A 72 7.06 -14.45 8.87
C GLY A 72 7.47 -15.88 9.15
N TYR A 73 7.78 -16.58 8.08
CA TYR A 73 8.38 -17.92 8.10
C TYR A 73 9.43 -18.03 7.00
N THR A 74 10.27 -19.06 7.06
CA THR A 74 11.29 -19.27 6.01
C THR A 74 10.60 -19.39 4.64
N PRO A 75 10.83 -18.46 3.70
CA PRO A 75 10.15 -18.50 2.41
C PRO A 75 10.49 -19.79 1.66
N PRO A 76 9.54 -20.41 0.95
CA PRO A 76 9.79 -21.58 0.12
C PRO A 76 10.88 -21.35 -0.93
N ASP A 77 11.53 -22.44 -1.37
CA ASP A 77 12.50 -22.39 -2.45
C ASP A 77 11.86 -21.81 -3.73
N GLY A 78 12.51 -20.81 -4.33
CA GLY A 78 12.02 -20.14 -5.54
C GLY A 78 11.48 -18.74 -5.30
N VAL A 79 10.98 -18.46 -4.08
CA VAL A 79 10.50 -17.12 -3.69
C VAL A 79 11.61 -16.08 -3.84
N ARG A 80 11.26 -14.96 -4.45
CA ARG A 80 12.16 -13.82 -4.71
C ARG A 80 11.70 -12.54 -4.02
N ALA A 81 10.42 -12.42 -3.68
CA ALA A 81 9.86 -11.31 -2.95
C ALA A 81 8.92 -11.78 -1.84
N VAL A 82 8.86 -11.05 -0.74
CA VAL A 82 7.91 -11.29 0.35
C VAL A 82 7.30 -9.98 0.83
N SER A 83 6.05 -10.04 1.29
CA SER A 83 5.52 -8.98 2.14
C SER A 83 5.35 -9.46 3.57
N ARG A 84 5.75 -8.64 4.54
CA ARG A 84 5.68 -8.92 5.98
C ARG A 84 5.26 -7.68 6.74
N ASP A 85 4.61 -7.88 7.89
CA ASP A 85 4.30 -6.79 8.81
C ASP A 85 5.56 -6.01 9.20
N ARG A 86 5.44 -4.68 9.35
CA ARG A 86 6.53 -3.81 9.84
C ARG A 86 7.13 -4.23 11.19
N GLU A 87 6.40 -5.00 12.00
CA GLU A 87 6.89 -5.55 13.28
C GLU A 87 7.71 -6.83 13.13
N ASP A 88 7.80 -7.40 11.92
CA ASP A 88 8.53 -8.61 11.62
C ASP A 88 9.89 -8.34 10.95
N GLU A 89 10.79 -9.31 11.03
CA GLU A 89 12.11 -9.20 10.41
C GLU A 89 12.02 -9.41 8.88
N PRO A 90 12.75 -8.63 8.06
CA PRO A 90 12.91 -8.94 6.63
C PRO A 90 13.52 -10.33 6.40
N ALA A 91 13.09 -11.01 5.34
CA ALA A 91 13.69 -12.22 4.85
C ALA A 91 15.05 -11.93 4.17
N PRO A 92 16.19 -12.45 4.69
CA PRO A 92 17.49 -12.13 4.15
C PRO A 92 17.66 -12.55 2.68
N GLY A 93 18.19 -11.64 1.85
CA GLY A 93 18.53 -11.92 0.45
C GLY A 93 17.35 -11.90 -0.52
N LEU A 94 16.14 -11.57 -0.06
CA LEU A 94 14.95 -11.38 -0.89
C LEU A 94 14.58 -9.91 -1.02
N TYR A 95 13.65 -9.60 -1.93
CA TYR A 95 13.00 -8.30 -1.98
C TYR A 95 11.88 -8.25 -0.93
N ASN A 96 11.99 -7.35 0.05
CA ASN A 96 11.08 -7.26 1.18
C ASN A 96 10.19 -6.04 1.07
N VAL A 97 8.87 -6.28 1.05
CA VAL A 97 7.81 -5.28 1.16
C VAL A 97 7.36 -5.23 2.62
N CYS A 98 7.31 -4.03 3.19
CA CYS A 98 6.90 -3.77 4.55
C CYS A 98 5.41 -3.40 4.56
N TYR A 99 4.58 -4.28 5.11
CA TYR A 99 3.16 -4.02 5.34
C TYR A 99 2.98 -3.00 6.45
N VAL A 100 2.21 -1.95 6.16
CA VAL A 100 1.85 -0.90 7.12
C VAL A 100 0.35 -0.64 7.01
N ASN A 101 -0.41 -0.94 8.06
CA ASN A 101 -1.81 -0.52 8.12
C ASN A 101 -1.89 1.00 8.33
N ALA A 102 -1.99 1.73 7.22
CA ALA A 102 -1.79 3.18 7.20
C ALA A 102 -3.10 3.97 7.27
N PHE A 103 -4.23 3.36 6.91
CA PHE A 103 -5.54 4.04 6.81
C PHE A 103 -6.58 3.54 7.83
N GLN A 104 -6.23 2.52 8.63
CA GLN A 104 -7.00 2.02 9.75
C GLN A 104 -6.08 1.78 10.96
N THR A 105 -6.66 1.54 12.12
CA THR A 105 -5.91 1.07 13.29
C THR A 105 -5.58 -0.40 13.15
N GLN A 106 -4.33 -0.81 13.40
CA GLN A 106 -3.96 -2.23 13.45
C GLN A 106 -4.57 -2.96 14.68
N PRO A 107 -4.73 -4.30 14.66
CA PRO A 107 -5.21 -5.04 15.82
C PRO A 107 -4.36 -4.78 17.06
N GLY A 108 -5.02 -4.45 18.18
CA GLY A 108 -4.34 -4.11 19.44
C GLY A 108 -3.84 -2.67 19.55
N ALA A 109 -3.91 -1.84 18.50
CA ALA A 109 -3.44 -0.46 18.53
C ALA A 109 -4.51 0.56 18.96
N LEU A 110 -5.79 0.18 19.03
CA LEU A 110 -6.90 1.12 19.24
C LEU A 110 -6.80 1.92 20.55
N GLU A 111 -6.42 1.26 21.66
CA GLU A 111 -6.26 1.94 22.96
C GLU A 111 -5.21 3.05 22.89
N TRP A 112 -4.08 2.78 22.23
CA TRP A 112 -3.05 3.79 22.00
C TRP A 112 -3.57 4.97 21.20
N TRP A 113 -4.30 4.73 20.11
CA TRP A 113 -4.89 5.80 19.31
C TRP A 113 -5.90 6.65 20.11
N GLN A 114 -6.73 6.01 20.93
CA GLN A 114 -7.70 6.71 21.78
C GLN A 114 -7.02 7.58 22.84
N ASP A 115 -5.89 7.12 23.39
CA ASP A 115 -5.17 7.84 24.45
C ASP A 115 -4.28 8.97 23.92
N THR A 116 -3.71 8.80 22.73
CA THR A 116 -2.65 9.69 22.21
C THR A 116 -3.12 10.58 21.06
N HIS A 117 -3.99 10.08 20.19
CA HIS A 117 -4.43 10.75 18.97
C HIS A 117 -5.94 10.57 18.68
N PRO A 118 -6.84 10.81 19.66
CA PRO A 118 -8.28 10.51 19.50
C PRO A 118 -8.97 11.30 18.38
N ASP A 119 -8.40 12.44 17.97
CA ASP A 119 -8.87 13.32 16.91
C ASP A 119 -8.50 12.84 15.49
N LEU A 120 -7.63 11.83 15.39
CA LEU A 120 -7.23 11.18 14.14
C LEU A 120 -8.05 9.91 13.84
N LEU A 121 -8.89 9.48 14.79
CA LEU A 121 -9.88 8.42 14.56
C LEU A 121 -11.09 9.00 13.84
N LEU A 122 -11.50 8.37 12.74
CA LEU A 122 -12.69 8.77 11.99
C LEU A 122 -13.94 8.51 12.81
N ARG A 123 -14.82 9.51 12.89
CA ARG A 123 -16.05 9.45 13.67
C ARG A 123 -17.27 9.77 12.82
N ASP A 124 -18.40 9.21 13.21
CA ASP A 124 -19.70 9.57 12.65
C ASP A 124 -20.26 10.87 13.25
N ASP A 125 -21.49 11.23 12.87
CA ASP A 125 -22.13 12.47 13.32
C ASP A 125 -22.50 12.46 14.81
N ASP A 126 -22.58 11.28 15.43
CA ASP A 126 -22.83 11.10 16.86
C ASP A 126 -21.53 11.10 17.68
N GLY A 127 -20.37 11.15 17.00
CA GLY A 127 -19.03 11.16 17.61
C GLY A 127 -18.47 9.76 17.87
N GLU A 128 -19.13 8.70 17.42
CA GLU A 128 -18.68 7.33 17.59
C GLU A 128 -17.66 6.95 16.52
N PRO A 129 -16.61 6.16 16.86
CA PRO A 129 -15.64 5.69 15.87
C PRO A 129 -16.30 4.90 14.74
N ILE A 130 -15.90 5.16 13.50
CA ILE A 130 -16.30 4.35 12.35
C ILE A 130 -15.40 3.13 12.30
N ILE A 131 -15.99 1.97 12.54
CA ILE A 131 -15.32 0.66 12.54
C ILE A 131 -15.58 -0.04 11.21
N ASP A 132 -14.53 -0.65 10.67
CA ASP A 132 -14.62 -1.64 9.61
C ASP A 132 -15.13 -2.96 10.18
N GLU A 133 -16.36 -3.34 9.83
CA GLU A 133 -16.99 -4.56 10.35
C GLU A 133 -16.27 -5.84 9.91
N GLY A 134 -15.47 -5.80 8.84
CA GLY A 134 -14.69 -6.96 8.38
C GLY A 134 -13.52 -7.29 9.29
N TRP A 135 -12.91 -6.26 9.89
CA TRP A 135 -11.63 -6.36 10.58
C TRP A 135 -11.70 -5.92 12.06
N ASP A 136 -12.80 -5.32 12.50
CA ASP A 136 -12.97 -4.71 13.83
C ASP A 136 -11.94 -3.60 14.12
N GLU A 137 -11.58 -2.86 13.07
CA GLU A 137 -10.57 -1.81 13.08
C GLU A 137 -11.20 -0.43 12.83
N VAL A 138 -10.72 0.60 13.52
CA VAL A 138 -11.24 1.96 13.34
C VAL A 138 -10.54 2.64 12.16
N LEU A 139 -11.31 3.31 11.31
CA LEU A 139 -10.78 4.08 10.19
C LEU A 139 -10.04 5.32 10.69
N LEU A 140 -8.93 5.68 10.03
CA LEU A 140 -8.21 6.93 10.30
C LEU A 140 -8.80 8.10 9.49
N ASP A 141 -8.82 9.29 10.09
CA ASP A 141 -9.46 10.46 9.51
C ASP A 141 -8.50 11.23 8.58
N THR A 142 -8.57 10.94 7.29
CA THR A 142 -7.80 11.63 6.23
C THR A 142 -8.50 12.88 5.68
N SER A 143 -9.64 13.31 6.27
CA SER A 143 -10.56 14.29 5.66
C SER A 143 -10.03 15.72 5.57
N THR A 144 -9.03 16.07 6.37
CA THR A 144 -8.44 17.41 6.35
C THR A 144 -6.93 17.33 6.17
N GLU A 145 -6.34 18.37 5.59
CA GLU A 145 -4.89 18.49 5.43
C GLU A 145 -4.16 18.37 6.78
N ALA A 146 -4.65 19.06 7.81
CA ALA A 146 -4.05 19.01 9.14
C ALA A 146 -4.06 17.61 9.76
N ARG A 147 -5.09 16.81 9.51
CA ARG A 147 -5.11 15.41 9.97
C ARG A 147 -4.17 14.53 9.15
N ARG A 148 -4.15 14.70 7.81
CA ARG A 148 -3.20 13.98 6.95
C ARG A 148 -1.75 14.28 7.30
N SER A 149 -1.41 15.52 7.65
CA SER A 149 -0.07 15.88 8.09
C SER A 149 0.31 15.16 9.39
N GLN A 150 -0.58 15.14 10.39
CA GLN A 150 -0.32 14.42 11.65
C GLN A 150 -0.24 12.90 11.45
N LEU A 151 -1.12 12.33 10.62
CA LEU A 151 -1.06 10.92 10.24
C LEU A 151 0.24 10.59 9.51
N ALA A 152 0.71 11.48 8.62
CA ALA A 152 1.95 11.29 7.89
C ALA A 152 3.19 11.38 8.78
N GLU A 153 3.14 12.12 9.89
CA GLU A 153 4.19 12.10 10.92
C GLU A 153 4.25 10.72 11.60
N ILE A 154 3.11 10.20 12.07
CA ILE A 154 3.03 8.91 12.77
C ILE A 154 3.37 7.74 11.85
N VAL A 155 2.68 7.62 10.72
CA VAL A 155 2.91 6.54 9.73
C VAL A 155 4.28 6.70 9.09
N GLY A 156 4.78 7.94 8.96
CA GLY A 156 6.11 8.21 8.44
C GLY A 156 7.22 7.63 9.31
N GLU A 157 7.09 7.67 10.63
CA GLU A 157 8.04 6.99 11.55
C GLU A 157 8.03 5.48 11.36
N TRP A 158 6.88 4.88 11.06
CA TRP A 158 6.78 3.44 10.75
C TRP A 158 7.48 3.10 9.43
N ILE A 159 7.30 3.94 8.40
CA ILE A 159 7.97 3.80 7.10
C ILE A 159 9.49 3.92 7.27
N ASP A 160 9.98 4.85 8.09
CA ASP A 160 11.42 4.95 8.37
C ASP A 160 11.92 3.69 9.09
N GLY A 161 11.14 3.16 10.04
CA GLY A 161 11.46 1.91 10.72
C GLY A 161 11.60 0.74 9.75
N CYS A 162 10.78 0.68 8.69
CA CYS A 162 10.93 -0.30 7.61
C CYS A 162 12.28 -0.11 6.89
N ALA A 163 12.66 1.14 6.56
CA ALA A 163 13.94 1.42 5.91
C ALA A 163 15.12 1.01 6.80
N ASP A 164 15.09 1.39 8.08
CA ASP A 164 16.12 1.06 9.06
C ASP A 164 16.27 -0.45 9.29
N SER A 165 15.16 -1.19 9.21
CA SER A 165 15.14 -2.65 9.32
C SER A 165 15.65 -3.35 8.06
N GLY A 166 15.77 -2.62 6.95
CA GLY A 166 16.30 -3.13 5.69
C GLY A 166 15.24 -3.67 4.73
N PHE A 167 14.00 -3.22 4.82
CA PHE A 167 13.01 -3.42 3.75
C PHE A 167 13.39 -2.63 2.49
N GLN A 168 12.86 -3.02 1.33
CA GLN A 168 13.07 -2.33 0.06
C GLN A 168 11.86 -1.50 -0.36
N ALA A 169 10.69 -1.85 0.17
CA ALA A 169 9.44 -1.18 -0.15
C ALA A 169 8.48 -1.18 1.02
N VAL A 170 7.42 -0.37 0.91
CA VAL A 170 6.26 -0.37 1.79
C VAL A 170 4.98 -0.60 1.00
N GLU A 171 4.00 -1.26 1.61
CA GLU A 171 2.62 -1.30 1.15
C GLU A 171 1.70 -0.67 2.22
N PRO A 172 1.15 0.54 1.97
CA PRO A 172 0.18 1.15 2.87
C PRO A 172 -1.20 0.50 2.67
N ASP A 173 -1.64 -0.28 3.65
CA ASP A 173 -2.90 -1.02 3.60
C ASP A 173 -4.12 -0.13 3.90
N ASN A 174 -5.31 -0.61 3.52
CA ASN A 174 -6.60 0.08 3.68
C ASN A 174 -6.74 1.40 2.91
N LEU A 175 -5.99 1.56 1.81
CA LEU A 175 -6.04 2.72 0.91
C LEU A 175 -7.47 3.06 0.44
N ASP A 176 -8.36 2.07 0.38
CA ASP A 176 -9.77 2.21 0.01
C ASP A 176 -10.73 2.48 1.19
N SER A 177 -10.23 2.86 2.37
CA SER A 177 -11.05 3.10 3.57
C SER A 177 -12.21 4.10 3.33
N PHE A 178 -12.12 4.94 2.30
CA PHE A 178 -13.23 5.80 1.88
C PHE A 178 -14.51 5.05 1.54
N GLU A 179 -14.44 3.81 1.04
CA GLU A 179 -15.60 2.99 0.71
C GLU A 179 -16.41 2.60 1.94
N ARG A 180 -15.74 2.46 3.09
CA ARG A 180 -16.30 2.02 4.36
C ARG A 180 -16.52 3.18 5.34
N SER A 181 -16.23 4.40 4.90
CA SER A 181 -16.27 5.62 5.72
C SER A 181 -17.66 6.22 5.97
N LYS A 182 -18.74 5.56 5.52
CA LYS A 182 -20.12 6.11 5.53
C LYS A 182 -20.22 7.50 4.88
N GLY A 183 -19.40 7.75 3.85
CA GLY A 183 -19.34 9.02 3.11
C GLY A 183 -18.58 10.14 3.82
N LYS A 184 -17.84 9.86 4.90
CA LYS A 184 -17.00 10.85 5.60
C LYS A 184 -15.66 11.08 4.91
N LEU A 185 -15.15 10.07 4.20
CA LEU A 185 -13.94 10.17 3.39
C LEU A 185 -14.28 10.09 1.90
N THR A 186 -13.42 10.70 1.09
CA THR A 186 -13.50 10.67 -0.36
C THR A 186 -12.23 10.02 -0.92
N VAL A 187 -12.29 9.60 -2.19
CA VAL A 187 -11.11 9.14 -2.93
C VAL A 187 -9.98 10.18 -2.86
N ASP A 188 -10.31 11.48 -2.97
CA ASP A 188 -9.33 12.57 -2.92
C ASP A 188 -8.66 12.72 -1.55
N HIS A 189 -9.38 12.45 -0.45
CA HIS A 189 -8.79 12.47 0.89
C HIS A 189 -7.69 11.41 1.01
N ASN A 190 -7.98 10.18 0.57
CA ASN A 190 -7.03 9.08 0.67
C ASN A 190 -5.88 9.23 -0.35
N ALA A 191 -6.15 9.73 -1.56
CA ALA A 191 -5.11 10.02 -2.54
C ALA A 191 -4.11 11.08 -2.04
N ALA A 192 -4.59 12.17 -1.43
CA ALA A 192 -3.73 13.20 -0.87
C ALA A 192 -2.90 12.70 0.32
N PHE A 193 -3.39 11.71 1.07
CA PHE A 193 -2.62 11.08 2.13
C PHE A 193 -1.58 10.12 1.55
N ALA A 194 -1.95 9.30 0.57
CA ALA A 194 -1.04 8.42 -0.15
C ALA A 194 0.11 9.19 -0.82
N GLU A 195 -0.14 10.37 -1.39
CA GLU A 195 0.88 11.28 -1.93
C GLU A 195 1.94 11.65 -0.86
N ALA A 196 1.49 11.93 0.37
CA ALA A 196 2.40 12.23 1.49
C ALA A 196 3.22 10.99 1.91
N LEU A 197 2.60 9.80 1.93
CA LEU A 197 3.28 8.54 2.25
C LEU A 197 4.31 8.15 1.17
N ALA A 198 3.98 8.35 -0.11
CA ALA A 198 4.90 8.08 -1.22
C ALA A 198 6.13 8.98 -1.15
N ALA A 199 5.93 10.29 -0.90
CA ALA A 199 7.03 11.21 -0.69
C ALA A 199 7.93 10.80 0.49
N ARG A 200 7.33 10.30 1.58
CA ARG A 200 8.08 9.79 2.74
C ARG A 200 8.87 8.53 2.40
N ALA A 201 8.24 7.54 1.76
CA ALA A 201 8.87 6.29 1.34
C ALA A 201 10.07 6.54 0.41
N HIS A 202 9.89 7.35 -0.64
CA HIS A 202 10.97 7.71 -1.55
C HIS A 202 12.09 8.48 -0.84
N GLY A 203 11.75 9.36 0.10
CA GLY A 203 12.72 10.07 0.94
C GLY A 203 13.55 9.14 1.81
N ALA A 204 12.99 8.01 2.24
CA ALA A 204 13.66 6.95 2.98
C ALA A 204 14.38 5.92 2.07
N GLY A 205 14.30 6.06 0.74
CA GLY A 205 14.90 5.12 -0.21
C GLY A 205 14.08 3.85 -0.45
N LEU A 206 12.80 3.85 -0.09
CA LEU A 206 11.86 2.75 -0.27
C LEU A 206 10.98 2.97 -1.50
N ALA A 207 10.65 1.91 -2.23
CA ALA A 207 9.53 1.93 -3.17
C ALA A 207 8.19 1.87 -2.42
N ILE A 208 7.10 2.31 -3.04
CA ILE A 208 5.77 2.27 -2.44
C ILE A 208 4.74 1.60 -3.35
N GLY A 209 4.03 0.62 -2.80
CA GLY A 209 3.01 -0.14 -3.50
C GLY A 209 1.63 0.50 -3.36
N GLN A 210 0.83 0.50 -4.43
CA GLN A 210 -0.60 0.71 -4.33
C GLN A 210 -1.26 -0.56 -3.81
N LYS A 211 -1.93 -0.48 -2.67
CA LYS A 211 -2.76 -1.57 -2.15
C LYS A 211 -4.19 -1.46 -2.70
N ASN A 212 -4.61 -2.45 -3.49
CA ASN A 212 -5.95 -2.52 -4.08
C ASN A 212 -6.36 -1.17 -4.73
N THR A 213 -7.63 -0.77 -4.60
CA THR A 213 -8.12 0.57 -4.92
C THR A 213 -8.02 0.95 -6.40
N THR A 214 -8.74 0.24 -7.27
CA THR A 214 -8.77 0.54 -8.72
C THR A 214 -9.20 1.98 -9.05
N ASP A 215 -9.97 2.63 -8.17
CA ASP A 215 -10.35 4.04 -8.24
C ASP A 215 -9.15 5.02 -8.33
N LEU A 216 -7.95 4.59 -7.92
CA LEU A 216 -6.73 5.39 -7.94
C LEU A 216 -5.75 5.01 -9.05
N LEU A 217 -6.06 4.00 -9.88
CA LEU A 217 -5.15 3.54 -10.95
C LEU A 217 -4.78 4.67 -11.92
N ASP A 218 -5.71 5.52 -12.34
CA ASP A 218 -5.41 6.64 -13.23
C ASP A 218 -4.51 7.71 -12.58
N ARG A 219 -4.36 7.67 -11.26
CA ARG A 219 -3.56 8.61 -10.46
C ARG A 219 -2.27 8.02 -9.93
N HIS A 220 -1.98 6.73 -10.16
CA HIS A 220 -0.84 6.04 -9.53
C HIS A 220 0.48 6.82 -9.69
N ALA A 221 0.78 7.28 -10.90
CA ALA A 221 2.01 8.01 -11.20
C ALA A 221 2.05 9.42 -10.57
N THR A 222 0.89 10.06 -10.37
CA THR A 222 0.82 11.36 -9.69
C THR A 222 0.97 11.19 -8.18
N ILE A 223 0.42 10.10 -7.64
CA ILE A 223 0.58 9.73 -6.23
C ILE A 223 2.02 9.31 -5.93
N GLY A 224 2.69 8.68 -6.90
CA GLY A 224 4.05 8.17 -6.76
C GLY A 224 4.12 6.68 -6.42
N PHE A 225 3.09 5.90 -6.74
CA PHE A 225 3.14 4.45 -6.59
C PHE A 225 4.04 3.81 -7.64
N ASP A 226 4.79 2.80 -7.23
CA ASP A 226 5.87 2.15 -7.97
C ASP A 226 5.50 0.77 -8.52
N PHE A 227 4.59 0.09 -7.80
CA PHE A 227 4.09 -1.26 -8.05
C PHE A 227 2.71 -1.41 -7.40
N ALA A 228 2.06 -2.57 -7.58
CA ALA A 228 0.80 -2.88 -6.89
C ALA A 228 0.91 -4.14 -6.02
N VAL A 229 0.20 -4.11 -4.89
CA VAL A 229 -0.18 -5.31 -4.16
C VAL A 229 -1.70 -5.41 -4.18
N THR A 230 -2.24 -6.52 -4.65
CA THR A 230 -3.67 -6.67 -4.91
C THR A 230 -4.19 -7.95 -4.30
N GLU A 231 -5.38 -7.90 -3.74
CA GLU A 231 -6.12 -9.06 -3.27
C GLU A 231 -7.28 -9.32 -4.22
N GLU A 232 -7.41 -10.57 -4.66
CA GLU A 232 -8.51 -11.08 -5.49
C GLU A 232 -8.65 -10.38 -6.85
N CYS A 233 -7.55 -9.92 -7.46
CA CYS A 233 -7.64 -9.21 -8.74
C CYS A 233 -8.23 -10.07 -9.86
N ALA A 234 -8.04 -11.39 -9.84
CA ALA A 234 -8.59 -12.27 -10.87
C ALA A 234 -10.09 -12.46 -10.67
N GLN A 235 -10.50 -12.63 -9.42
CA GLN A 235 -11.89 -12.72 -9.00
C GLN A 235 -12.68 -11.45 -9.38
N TYR A 236 -12.07 -10.27 -9.28
CA TYR A 236 -12.72 -8.99 -9.63
C TYR A 236 -12.51 -8.53 -11.07
N ASP A 237 -11.77 -9.28 -11.90
CA ASP A 237 -11.44 -8.90 -13.29
C ASP A 237 -10.64 -7.58 -13.36
N GLU A 238 -9.69 -7.43 -12.44
CA GLU A 238 -8.88 -6.22 -12.25
C GLU A 238 -7.38 -6.43 -12.56
N CYS A 239 -6.88 -7.67 -12.62
CA CYS A 239 -5.44 -7.93 -12.79
C CYS A 239 -4.85 -7.24 -14.03
N GLY A 240 -5.56 -7.22 -15.15
CA GLY A 240 -5.10 -6.56 -16.37
C GLY A 240 -4.91 -5.06 -16.20
N ALA A 241 -5.78 -4.39 -15.44
CA ALA A 241 -5.68 -2.95 -15.20
C ALA A 241 -4.45 -2.61 -14.34
N TYR A 242 -4.15 -3.43 -13.32
CA TYR A 242 -2.93 -3.29 -12.54
C TYR A 242 -1.68 -3.61 -13.37
N ALA A 243 -1.69 -4.71 -14.12
CA ALA A 243 -0.56 -5.13 -14.94
C ALA A 243 -0.17 -4.04 -15.96
N ASP A 244 -1.16 -3.45 -16.63
CA ASP A 244 -0.93 -2.38 -17.60
C ASP A 244 -0.46 -1.07 -16.94
N ALA A 245 -0.94 -0.75 -15.73
CA ALA A 245 -0.53 0.45 -15.01
C ALA A 245 0.91 0.37 -14.46
N TYR A 246 1.35 -0.82 -14.05
CA TYR A 246 2.60 -1.02 -13.31
C TYR A 246 3.69 -1.76 -14.08
N ASP A 247 3.56 -1.90 -15.40
CA ASP A 247 4.44 -2.71 -16.25
C ASP A 247 4.70 -4.10 -15.64
N ASP A 248 3.62 -4.79 -15.26
CA ASP A 248 3.65 -6.15 -14.70
C ASP A 248 4.34 -6.27 -13.31
N ARG A 249 4.68 -5.15 -12.66
CA ARG A 249 5.11 -5.10 -11.26
C ARG A 249 3.91 -5.20 -10.32
N VAL A 250 3.27 -6.36 -10.29
CA VAL A 250 2.07 -6.63 -9.48
C VAL A 250 2.28 -7.91 -8.66
N PHE A 251 2.11 -7.78 -7.35
CA PHE A 251 1.98 -8.90 -6.43
C PHE A 251 0.50 -9.15 -6.16
N ALA A 252 -0.03 -10.28 -6.63
CA ALA A 252 -1.46 -10.59 -6.59
C ALA A 252 -1.73 -11.77 -5.66
N ILE A 253 -2.57 -11.55 -4.66
CA ILE A 253 -2.98 -12.55 -3.68
C ILE A 253 -4.38 -13.03 -4.05
N GLU A 254 -4.57 -14.33 -4.17
CA GLU A 254 -5.88 -14.98 -4.25
C GLU A 254 -6.08 -15.82 -2.98
N TYR A 255 -7.32 -15.99 -2.54
CA TYR A 255 -7.61 -16.70 -1.29
C TYR A 255 -8.30 -18.05 -1.53
N GLU A 256 -7.83 -19.10 -0.85
CA GLU A 256 -8.44 -20.43 -0.96
C GLU A 256 -9.87 -20.41 -0.45
N GLY A 257 -10.79 -20.83 -1.32
CA GLY A 257 -12.21 -20.96 -0.98
C GLY A 257 -13.00 -19.66 -1.10
N GLU A 258 -12.38 -18.57 -1.54
CA GLU A 258 -13.05 -17.31 -1.84
C GLU A 258 -13.29 -17.17 -3.36
N GLY A 259 -14.41 -16.52 -3.69
CA GLY A 259 -14.77 -16.24 -5.08
C GLY A 259 -15.29 -17.43 -5.92
N ASP A 260 -15.42 -17.17 -7.22
CA ASP A 260 -15.90 -18.12 -8.24
C ASP A 260 -14.78 -18.49 -9.24
N VAL A 261 -13.61 -17.83 -9.17
CA VAL A 261 -12.46 -18.06 -10.05
C VAL A 261 -11.44 -18.95 -9.33
N SER A 262 -11.08 -20.10 -9.90
CA SER A 262 -10.06 -20.96 -9.28
C SER A 262 -8.65 -20.41 -9.49
N PHE A 263 -7.73 -20.74 -8.57
CA PHE A 263 -6.34 -20.33 -8.70
C PHE A 263 -5.69 -20.83 -10.00
N ASP A 264 -6.04 -22.03 -10.48
CA ASP A 264 -5.50 -22.56 -11.75
C ASP A 264 -6.00 -21.74 -12.97
N GLU A 265 -7.23 -21.22 -12.91
CA GLU A 265 -7.76 -20.29 -13.92
C GLU A 265 -7.04 -18.94 -13.84
N SER A 266 -6.82 -18.41 -12.62
CA SER A 266 -6.04 -17.18 -12.40
C SER A 266 -4.63 -17.32 -12.98
N CYS A 267 -3.92 -18.41 -12.68
CA CYS A 267 -2.58 -18.69 -13.22
C CYS A 267 -2.59 -18.75 -14.75
N SER A 268 -3.56 -19.46 -15.33
CA SER A 268 -3.66 -19.63 -16.79
C SER A 268 -3.94 -18.31 -17.51
N ALA A 269 -4.67 -17.40 -16.87
CA ALA A 269 -5.03 -16.10 -17.43
C ALA A 269 -3.95 -15.04 -17.21
N TRP A 270 -3.29 -15.03 -16.05
CA TRP A 270 -2.53 -13.88 -15.56
C TRP A 270 -1.11 -14.18 -15.07
N GLY A 271 -0.69 -15.44 -14.89
CA GLY A 271 0.64 -15.77 -14.34
C GLY A 271 1.83 -15.28 -15.18
N ASP A 272 1.63 -15.00 -16.47
CA ASP A 272 2.65 -14.38 -17.32
C ASP A 272 2.77 -12.84 -17.14
N ARG A 273 1.84 -12.21 -16.42
CA ARG A 273 1.70 -10.74 -16.29
C ARG A 273 1.75 -10.25 -14.85
N VAL A 274 1.34 -11.06 -13.87
CA VAL A 274 1.35 -10.68 -12.44
C VAL A 274 1.88 -11.85 -11.62
N SER A 275 2.48 -11.56 -10.46
CA SER A 275 3.03 -12.58 -9.57
C SER A 275 1.93 -13.06 -8.61
N LEU A 276 1.36 -14.23 -8.86
CA LEU A 276 0.20 -14.77 -8.16
C LEU A 276 0.62 -15.65 -6.99
N VAL A 277 -0.03 -15.46 -5.84
CA VAL A 277 0.07 -16.34 -4.69
C VAL A 277 -1.32 -16.70 -4.17
N LEU A 278 -1.57 -18.00 -3.97
CA LEU A 278 -2.73 -18.50 -3.25
C LEU A 278 -2.41 -18.59 -1.77
N ARG A 279 -3.23 -17.97 -0.93
CA ARG A 279 -3.12 -17.99 0.53
C ARG A 279 -4.43 -18.41 1.18
N ASP A 280 -4.39 -18.78 2.44
CA ASP A 280 -5.57 -18.84 3.28
C ASP A 280 -5.96 -17.42 3.74
N LEU A 281 -7.23 -17.21 4.08
CA LEU A 281 -7.74 -15.88 4.42
C LEU A 281 -7.10 -15.28 5.69
N ASP A 282 -6.66 -16.14 6.62
CA ASP A 282 -5.98 -15.73 7.86
C ASP A 282 -4.47 -15.52 7.65
N VAL A 283 -3.95 -15.74 6.42
CA VAL A 283 -2.56 -15.57 6.01
C VAL A 283 -1.57 -16.28 6.93
N LEU A 284 -1.92 -17.51 7.33
CA LEU A 284 -1.24 -18.24 8.40
C LEU A 284 0.24 -18.54 8.05
N PRO A 285 1.14 -18.53 9.06
CA PRO A 285 2.52 -18.97 8.88
C PRO A 285 2.65 -20.45 8.48
N ALA A 286 3.71 -20.80 7.76
CA ALA A 286 3.97 -22.20 7.41
C ALA A 286 4.10 -23.09 8.66
N GLY A 287 3.41 -24.25 8.62
CA GLY A 287 3.35 -25.20 9.72
C GLY A 287 2.11 -25.05 10.62
N GLU A 288 1.36 -23.97 10.48
CA GLU A 288 0.04 -23.84 11.10
C GLU A 288 -1.04 -24.63 10.38
N LYS A 289 -2.04 -25.09 11.14
CA LYS A 289 -3.14 -25.88 10.57
C LYS A 289 -4.06 -24.97 9.76
N GLY A 290 -4.10 -25.19 8.46
CA GLY A 290 -4.92 -24.39 7.53
C GLY A 290 -4.10 -23.51 6.62
N HIS A 291 -2.77 -23.45 6.82
CA HIS A 291 -1.85 -22.75 5.94
C HIS A 291 -1.98 -23.20 4.49
N VAL A 292 -2.14 -22.24 3.59
CA VAL A 292 -2.14 -22.45 2.14
C VAL A 292 -1.04 -21.62 1.49
N TYR A 293 -0.29 -22.24 0.59
CA TYR A 293 0.68 -21.57 -0.25
C TYR A 293 0.78 -22.28 -1.60
N ARG A 294 0.50 -21.55 -2.69
CA ARG A 294 0.78 -21.96 -4.07
C ARG A 294 1.13 -20.71 -4.88
N THR A 295 2.03 -20.82 -5.85
CA THR A 295 2.44 -19.70 -6.69
C THR A 295 2.35 -20.02 -8.18
N CYS A 296 2.21 -18.96 -8.95
CA CYS A 296 2.39 -18.86 -10.39
C CYS A 296 2.56 -17.36 -10.72
#